data_AF-A0A172YIP2-F1
#
_entry.id   AF-A0A172YIP2-F1
#
_cell.length_a   1.000
_cell.length_b   1.000
_cell.length_c   1.000
_cell.angle_alpha   90.00
_cell.angle_beta   90.00
_cell.angle_gamma   90.00
#
_symmetry.space_group_name_H-M   'P 1'
#
loop_
_entity.id
_entity.type
_entity.pdbx_description
1 polymer ?
#
loop_
_entity_poly.entity_id
_entity_poly.type
_entity_poly.pdbx_seq_one_letter_code
_entity_poly.pdbx_strand_id
1 'polypeptide(L)'
;MMPERSPISTAAPANPIDRLAEFAALLGAWLFAAVAVAICYEVVWRYLLNSPSIWVEELTLLAQLWATYLGAAYVLRHDGLIRITVIREWGASAFAW
;
A
#
# COMPACT_ATOMS: atom_id res chain seq x y z
N MET A 1 20.51 15.38 -12.63
CA MET A 1 19.82 16.47 -11.91
C MET A 1 18.44 15.96 -11.52
N MET A 2 18.19 15.77 -10.22
CA MET A 2 16.92 15.26 -9.71
C MET A 2 15.85 16.36 -9.85
N PRO A 3 14.72 16.15 -10.54
CA PRO A 3 13.65 17.15 -10.58
C PRO A 3 13.14 17.42 -9.16
N GLU A 4 12.99 18.70 -8.83
CA GLU A 4 12.40 19.14 -7.59
C GLU A 4 10.99 18.53 -7.47
N ARG A 5 10.76 17.77 -6.41
CA ARG A 5 9.48 17.11 -6.18
C ARG A 5 8.47 18.23 -6.00
N SER A 6 7.47 18.32 -6.88
CA SER A 6 6.36 19.22 -6.62
C SER A 6 5.83 18.91 -5.21
N PRO A 7 5.62 19.92 -4.35
CA PRO A 7 4.96 19.68 -3.07
C PRO A 7 3.64 18.97 -3.37
N ILE A 8 3.34 17.92 -2.60
CA ILE A 8 2.09 17.15 -2.68
C ILE A 8 0.97 18.17 -2.81
N SER A 9 0.44 18.33 -4.02
CA SER A 9 -0.51 19.40 -4.31
C SER A 9 -1.71 19.17 -3.42
N THR A 10 -1.94 20.06 -2.45
CA THR A 10 -3.12 20.06 -1.58
C THR A 10 -4.39 20.49 -2.33
N ALA A 11 -4.31 20.61 -3.67
CA ALA A 11 -5.46 20.89 -4.51
C ALA A 11 -6.45 19.74 -4.42
N ALA A 12 -7.71 20.08 -4.13
CA ALA A 12 -8.80 19.11 -4.06
C ALA A 12 -8.83 18.24 -5.34
N PRO A 13 -9.05 16.92 -5.21
CA PRO A 13 -8.97 16.00 -6.34
C PRO A 13 -9.96 16.40 -7.43
N ALA A 14 -9.41 16.86 -8.56
CA ALA A 14 -10.17 17.39 -9.70
C ALA A 14 -10.82 16.28 -10.53
N ASN A 15 -10.27 15.06 -10.49
CA ASN A 15 -10.78 13.91 -11.24
C ASN A 15 -11.38 12.84 -10.31
N PRO A 16 -12.42 12.10 -10.78
CA PRO A 16 -13.02 11.01 -10.01
C PRO A 16 -12.02 9.88 -9.69
N ILE A 17 -11.00 9.70 -10.54
CA ILE A 17 -9.95 8.69 -10.35
C ILE A 17 -9.06 9.04 -9.15
N ASP A 18 -8.76 10.33 -8.96
CA ASP A 18 -7.94 10.79 -7.83
C ASP A 18 -8.69 10.59 -6.50
N ARG A 19 -10.00 10.92 -6.49
CA ARG A 19 -10.88 10.65 -5.33
C ARG A 19 -10.97 9.17 -5.00
N LEU A 20 -11.08 8.31 -6.01
CA LEU A 20 -11.13 6.86 -5.80
C LEU A 20 -9.80 6.34 -5.22
N ALA A 21 -8.66 6.85 -5.69
CA ALA A 21 -7.36 6.48 -5.16
C ALA A 21 -7.17 6.94 -3.71
N GLU A 22 -7.57 8.15 -3.36
CA GLU A 22 -7.54 8.65 -1.98
C GLU A 22 -8.46 7.86 -1.05
N PHE A 23 -9.68 7.54 -1.50
CA PHE A 23 -10.61 6.70 -0.75
C PHE A 23 -10.07 5.29 -0.54
N ALA A 24 -9.49 4.68 -1.58
CA ALA A 24 -8.82 3.39 -1.48
C ALA A 24 -7.66 3.42 -0.48
N ALA A 25 -6.85 4.48 -0.48
CA ALA A 25 -5.77 4.66 0.49
C ALA A 25 -6.28 4.76 1.93
N LEU A 26 -7.36 5.53 2.15
CA LEU A 26 -7.98 5.68 3.46
C LEU A 26 -8.55 4.34 3.95
N LEU A 27 -9.24 3.60 3.07
CA LEU A 27 -9.75 2.27 3.37
C LEU A 27 -8.60 1.30 3.71
N GLY A 28 -7.52 1.32 2.95
CA GLY A 28 -6.32 0.52 3.22
C GLY A 28 -5.69 0.85 4.58
N ALA A 29 -5.60 2.13 4.95
CA ALA A 29 -5.09 2.56 6.25
C ALA A 29 -5.96 2.03 7.40
N TRP A 30 -7.29 2.09 7.27
CA TRP A 30 -8.20 1.52 8.26
C TRP A 30 -8.11 0.00 8.35
N LEU A 31 -7.91 -0.70 7.23
CA LEU A 31 -7.69 -2.14 7.24
C LEU A 31 -6.40 -2.51 7.99
N PHE A 32 -5.30 -1.76 7.81
CA PHE A 32 -4.08 -1.99 8.59
C PHE A 32 -4.29 -1.74 10.09
N ALA A 33 -5.05 -0.71 10.46
CA ALA A 33 -5.41 -0.47 11.86
C ALA A 33 -6.25 -1.63 12.43
N ALA A 34 -7.20 -2.16 11.66
CA ALA A 34 -8.00 -3.31 12.06
C ALA A 34 -7.14 -4.58 12.23
N VAL A 35 -6.19 -4.82 11.31
CA VAL A 35 -5.22 -5.92 11.42
C VAL A 35 -4.39 -5.80 12.70
N ALA A 36 -3.90 -4.61 13.03
CA ALA A 36 -3.15 -4.40 14.27
C ALA A 36 -3.98 -4.76 15.51
N VAL A 37 -5.25 -4.35 15.55
CA VAL A 37 -6.17 -4.72 16.65
C VAL A 37 -6.44 -6.22 16.68
N ALA A 38 -6.64 -6.86 15.53
CA ALA A 38 -6.87 -8.30 15.42
C ALA A 38 -5.68 -9.11 15.97
N ILE A 39 -4.44 -8.70 15.64
CA ILE A 39 -3.23 -9.33 16.17
C ILE A 39 -3.14 -9.15 17.69
N CYS A 40 -3.43 -7.96 18.22
CA CYS A 40 -3.48 -7.74 19.67
C CYS A 40 -4.52 -8.65 20.34
N TYR A 41 -5.70 -8.78 19.74
CA TYR A 41 -6.74 -9.69 20.20
C TYR A 41 -6.27 -11.15 20.21
N GLU A 42 -5.64 -11.63 19.13
CA GLU A 42 -5.11 -13.00 19.06
C GLU A 42 -4.06 -13.27 20.14
N VAL A 43 -3.17 -12.31 20.39
CA VAL A 43 -2.18 -12.42 21.47
C VAL A 43 -2.88 -12.62 22.81
N VAL A 44 -3.89 -11.79 23.12
CA VAL A 44 -4.68 -11.90 24.35
C VAL A 44 -5.39 -13.26 24.43
N TRP A 45 -6.05 -13.68 23.36
CA TRP A 45 -6.82 -14.93 23.32
C TRP A 45 -5.92 -16.17 23.43
N ARG A 46 -4.75 -16.12 22.79
CA ARG A 46 -3.75 -17.18 22.85
C ARG A 46 -3.24 -17.42 24.26
N TYR A 47 -2.98 -16.34 25.01
CA TYR A 47 -2.41 -16.45 26.35
C TYR A 47 -3.46 -16.59 27.45
N LEU A 48 -4.67 -16.04 27.29
CA LEU A 48 -5.71 -16.11 28.31
C LEU A 48 -6.66 -17.30 28.15
N LEU A 49 -6.93 -17.72 26.91
CA LEU A 49 -7.98 -18.70 26.62
C LEU A 49 -7.45 -19.97 25.95
N ASN A 50 -6.15 -20.04 25.67
CA ASN A 50 -5.43 -21.21 25.14
C ASN A 50 -6.06 -21.82 23.87
N SER A 51 -6.89 -21.04 23.16
CA SER A 51 -7.61 -21.45 21.96
C SER A 51 -7.30 -20.46 20.82
N PRO A 52 -6.37 -20.77 19.91
CA PRO A 52 -6.13 -19.94 18.73
C PRO A 52 -7.36 -19.98 17.82
N SER A 53 -7.88 -18.81 17.45
CA SER A 53 -9.04 -18.67 16.56
C SER A 53 -8.59 -18.62 15.10
N ILE A 54 -8.53 -19.79 14.44
CA ILE A 54 -8.16 -19.95 13.01
C ILE A 54 -8.87 -18.93 12.09
N TRP A 55 -10.12 -18.62 12.39
CA TRP A 55 -10.91 -17.70 11.58
C TRP A 55 -10.41 -16.24 11.63
N VAL A 56 -9.79 -15.83 12.75
CA VAL A 56 -9.21 -14.48 12.89
C VAL A 56 -7.91 -14.37 12.12
N GLU A 57 -7.11 -15.43 12.09
CA GLU A 57 -5.87 -15.49 11.32
C GLU A 57 -6.14 -15.33 9.82
N GLU A 58 -7.08 -16.11 9.28
CA GLU A 58 -7.47 -16.04 7.87
C GLU A 58 -8.02 -14.65 7.49
N LEU A 59 -8.90 -14.08 8.34
CA LEU A 59 -9.43 -12.73 8.11
C LEU A 59 -8.34 -11.65 8.15
N THR A 60 -7.39 -11.77 9.07
CA THR A 60 -6.28 -10.83 9.22
C THR A 60 -5.38 -10.86 7.98
N LEU A 61 -5.07 -12.06 7.48
CA LEU A 61 -4.31 -12.24 6.25
C LEU A 61 -5.03 -11.63 5.04
N LEU A 62 -6.32 -11.90 4.89
CA LEU A 62 -7.13 -11.34 3.79
C LEU A 62 -7.22 -9.81 3.89
N ALA A 63 -7.47 -9.26 5.09
CA ALA A 63 -7.52 -7.82 5.32
C ALA A 63 -6.18 -7.15 4.98
N GLN A 64 -5.06 -7.73 5.42
CA GLN A 64 -3.71 -7.25 5.12
C GLN A 64 -3.40 -7.28 3.62
N LEU A 65 -3.82 -8.35 2.93
CA LEU A 65 -3.64 -8.49 1.48
C LEU A 65 -4.36 -7.37 0.74
N TRP A 66 -5.64 -7.15 1.05
CA TRP A 66 -6.43 -6.07 0.45
C TRP A 66 -5.85 -4.68 0.79
N ALA A 67 -5.46 -4.45 2.05
CA ALA A 67 -4.84 -3.20 2.47
C ALA A 67 -3.57 -2.87 1.66
N THR A 68 -2.75 -3.90 1.39
CA THR A 68 -1.52 -3.77 0.60
C THR A 68 -1.82 -3.40 -0.85
N TYR A 69 -2.79 -4.05 -1.50
CA TYR A 69 -3.16 -3.73 -2.87
C TYR A 69 -3.79 -2.34 -3.01
N LEU A 70 -4.64 -1.93 -2.06
CA LEU A 70 -5.22 -0.59 -2.02
C LEU A 70 -4.13 0.48 -1.83
N GLY A 71 -3.17 0.24 -0.93
CA GLY A 71 -2.00 1.11 -0.75
C GLY A 71 -1.13 1.18 -2.00
N ALA A 72 -0.88 0.04 -2.66
CA ALA A 72 -0.10 -0.02 -3.89
C ALA A 72 -0.76 0.79 -5.02
N ALA A 73 -2.08 0.74 -5.16
CA ALA A 73 -2.82 1.53 -6.14
C ALA A 73 -2.66 3.04 -5.89
N TYR A 74 -2.71 3.49 -4.64
CA TYR A 74 -2.47 4.88 -4.26
C TYR A 74 -1.04 5.33 -4.57
N VAL A 75 -0.04 4.54 -4.18
CA VAL A 75 1.38 4.86 -4.44
C VAL A 75 1.67 4.88 -5.94
N LEU A 76 1.09 3.96 -6.71
CA LEU A 76 1.21 3.93 -8.16
C LEU A 76 0.64 5.20 -8.80
N ARG A 77 -0.50 5.70 -8.32
CA ARG A 77 -1.10 6.96 -8.79
C ARG A 77 -0.22 8.18 -8.50
N HIS A 78 0.49 8.15 -7.38
CA HIS A 78 1.40 9.22 -6.96
C HIS A 78 2.84 9.03 -7.45
N ASP A 79 3.08 8.11 -8.39
CA ASP A 79 4.41 7.87 -8.95
C ASP A 79 5.48 7.51 -7.89
N GLY A 80 5.05 6.99 -6.73
CA GLY A 80 5.91 6.73 -5.58
C GLY A 80 6.63 5.38 -5.62
N LEU A 81 6.34 4.53 -6.61
CA LEU A 81 7.05 3.26 -6.79
C LEU A 81 8.43 3.51 -7.40
N ILE A 82 9.44 2.80 -6.91
CA ILE A 82 10.79 2.85 -7.47
C ILE A 82 10.75 2.34 -8.92
N ARG A 83 11.08 3.21 -9.88
CA ARG A 83 11.16 2.87 -11.30
C ARG A 83 12.59 2.44 -11.64
N ILE A 84 12.78 1.21 -12.11
CA ILE A 84 14.09 0.72 -12.55
C ILE A 84 14.36 1.23 -13.97
N THR A 85 15.19 2.28 -14.10
CA THR A 85 15.58 2.84 -15.41
C THR A 85 16.82 2.20 -16.01
N VAL A 86 17.57 1.39 -15.24
CA VAL A 86 18.85 0.78 -15.64
C VAL A 86 18.75 0.02 -16.97
N ILE A 87 17.66 -0.72 -17.21
CA ILE A 87 17.46 -1.50 -18.44
C ILE A 87 17.30 -0.58 -19.67
N ARG A 88 16.66 0.59 -19.50
CA ARG A 88 16.51 1.59 -20.58
C ARG A 88 17.86 2.20 -20.94
N GLU A 89 18.67 2.52 -19.94
CA GLU A 89 19.96 3.20 -20.13
C GLU A 89 21.01 2.26 -20.73
N TRP A 90 21.03 0.99 -20.30
CA TRP A 90 21.93 -0.03 -20.83
C TRP A 90 21.63 -0.40 -22.29
N GLY A 91 20.35 -0.53 -22.65
CA GLY A 91 19.96 -0.80 -24.03
C GLY A 91 20.30 0.35 -24.99
N ALA A 92 20.23 1.59 -24.52
CA ALA A 92 20.57 2.76 -25.31
C ALA A 92 22.08 2.89 -25.59
N SER A 93 22.94 2.52 -24.63
CA SER A 93 24.40 2.54 -24.82
C SER A 93 24.93 1.32 -25.58
N ALA A 94 24.26 0.17 -25.49
CA ALA A 94 24.64 -1.03 -26.24
C ALA A 94 24.37 -0.94 -27.75
N PHE A 95 23.39 -0.13 -28.16
CA PHE A 95 23.02 0.11 -29.56
C PHE A 95 23.53 1.46 -30.12
N ALA A 96 24.20 2.27 -29.30
CA ALA A 96 24.88 3.49 -29.74
C ALA A 96 26.28 3.16 -30.29
N TRP A 97 26.32 2.60 -31.50
CA TRP A 97 27.51 2.57 -32.36
C TRP A 97 27.37 3.61 -33.47
#